data_AF-A0A2S6UM96-F1
#
_entry.id   AF-A0A2S6UM96-F1
#
_cell.length_a   1.000
_cell.length_b   1.000
_cell.length_c   1.000
_cell.angle_alpha   90.00
_cell.angle_beta   90.00
_cell.angle_gamma   90.00
#
_symmetry.space_group_name_H-M   'P 1'
#
loop_
_entity.id
_entity.type
_entity.pdbx_description
1 polymer ?
#
loop_
_entity_poly.entity_id
_entity_poly.type
_entity_poly.pdbx_seq_one_letter_code
_entity_poly.pdbx_strand_id
1 'polypeptide(L)' 'ASSNNAEKDMIVKDAVSALVNLGYSPSRAFAAVSEVSCRSGEDISVEILIRDSLLLLGPSEGAMRSS' A
#
# COMPACT_ATOMS: atom_id res chain seq x y z
N ALA A 1 6.55 23.15 6.94
CA ALA A 1 5.52 22.20 6.46
C ALA A 1 5.88 21.50 5.13
N SER A 2 7.04 21.76 4.48
CA SER A 2 7.32 21.18 3.14
C SER A 2 7.91 19.75 3.13
N SER A 3 8.49 19.26 4.23
CA SER A 3 9.15 17.94 4.25
C SER A 3 8.18 16.75 4.37
N ASN A 4 7.02 16.93 5.00
CA ASN A 4 6.11 15.82 5.32
C ASN A 4 5.41 15.23 4.09
N ASN A 5 5.21 16.03 3.02
CA ASN A 5 4.56 15.54 1.80
C ASN A 5 5.49 14.69 0.93
N ALA A 6 6.77 15.06 0.83
CA ALA A 6 7.76 14.30 0.08
C ALA A 6 8.07 12.94 0.74
N GLU A 7 8.18 12.94 2.07
CA GLU A 7 8.31 11.71 2.85
C GLU A 7 7.08 10.81 2.69
N LYS A 8 5.87 11.39 2.77
CA LYS A 8 4.62 10.65 2.52
C LYS A 8 4.56 10.05 1.11
N ASP A 9 5.00 10.77 0.08
CA ASP A 9 5.09 10.25 -1.30
C ASP A 9 6.07 9.06 -1.41
N MET A 10 7.24 9.15 -0.76
CA MET A 10 8.19 8.04 -0.69
C MET A 10 7.60 6.83 0.02
N ILE A 11 6.95 7.03 1.17
CA ILE A 11 6.30 5.96 1.94
C ILE A 11 5.21 5.27 1.11
N VAL A 12 4.40 6.04 0.38
CA VAL A 12 3.37 5.51 -0.53
C VAL A 12 4.00 4.68 -1.64
N LYS A 13 5.05 5.18 -2.29
CA LYS A 13 5.76 4.47 -3.37
C LYS A 13 6.40 3.16 -2.90
N ASP A 14 7.02 3.16 -1.72
CA ASP A 14 7.61 1.96 -1.12
C ASP A 14 6.54 0.92 -0.80
N ALA A 15 5.42 1.34 -0.20
CA ALA A 15 4.31 0.44 0.09
C ALA A 15 3.72 -0.18 -1.20
N VAL A 16 3.52 0.61 -2.26
CA VAL A 16 3.04 0.10 -3.55
C VAL A 16 4.01 -0.91 -4.14
N SER A 17 5.32 -0.61 -4.10
CA SER A 17 6.36 -1.50 -4.65
C SER A 17 6.42 -2.82 -3.88
N ALA A 18 6.28 -2.78 -2.55
CA ALA A 18 6.20 -3.97 -1.72
C ALA A 18 5.00 -4.85 -2.09
N LEU A 19 3.80 -4.27 -2.25
CA LEU A 19 2.60 -5.01 -2.65
C LEU A 19 2.73 -5.62 -4.05
N VAL A 20 3.36 -4.92 -5.00
CA VAL A 20 3.64 -5.48 -6.34
C VAL A 20 4.59 -6.67 -6.24
N ASN A 21 5.63 -6.60 -5.41
CA ASN A 21 6.55 -7.72 -5.15
C ASN A 21 5.84 -8.92 -4.49
N LEU A 22 4.73 -8.71 -3.77
CA LEU A 22 3.87 -9.76 -3.22
C LEU A 22 2.89 -10.36 -4.24
N GLY A 23 2.88 -9.86 -5.48
CA GLY A 23 2.07 -10.38 -6.58
C GLY A 23 0.71 -9.70 -6.77
N TYR A 24 0.49 -8.53 -6.16
CA TYR A 24 -0.68 -7.71 -6.45
C TYR A 24 -0.45 -6.85 -7.71
N SER A 25 -1.49 -6.70 -8.53
CA SER A 25 -1.44 -5.82 -9.70
C SER A 25 -1.13 -4.37 -9.31
N PRO A 26 -0.25 -3.63 -10.02
CA PRO A 26 0.14 -2.26 -9.67
C PRO A 26 -1.04 -1.31 -9.46
N SER A 27 -2.07 -1.39 -10.30
CA SER A 27 -3.27 -0.56 -10.19
C SER A 27 -4.07 -0.83 -8.91
N ARG A 28 -4.17 -2.10 -8.48
CA ARG A 28 -4.83 -2.50 -7.23
C ARG A 28 -4.01 -2.05 -6.01
N ALA A 29 -2.70 -2.31 -6.04
CA ALA A 29 -1.78 -1.90 -4.99
C ALA A 29 -1.83 -0.38 -4.76
N PHE A 30 -1.74 0.41 -5.85
CA PHE A 30 -1.82 1.86 -5.78
C PHE A 30 -3.16 2.36 -5.21
N ALA A 31 -4.29 1.82 -5.69
CA ALA A 31 -5.60 2.22 -5.21
C ALA A 31 -5.78 1.93 -3.71
N ALA A 32 -5.36 0.75 -3.24
CA ALA A 32 -5.45 0.39 -1.83
C ALA A 32 -4.56 1.27 -0.93
N VAL A 33 -3.30 1.48 -1.34
CA VAL A 33 -2.37 2.33 -0.57
C VAL A 33 -2.85 3.78 -0.55
N SER A 34 -3.39 4.30 -1.65
CA SER A 34 -3.96 5.65 -1.71
C SER A 34 -5.13 5.79 -0.73
N GLU A 35 -6.05 4.83 -0.71
CA GLU A 35 -7.18 4.83 0.23
C GLU A 35 -6.71 4.78 1.69
N VAL A 36 -5.81 3.87 2.04
CA VAL A 36 -5.26 3.76 3.40
C VAL A 36 -4.51 5.06 3.77
N SER A 37 -3.72 5.64 2.86
CA SER A 37 -2.97 6.87 3.11
C SER A 37 -3.85 8.11 3.34
N CYS A 38 -5.08 8.11 2.82
CA CYS A 38 -6.11 9.12 3.08
C CYS A 38 -6.82 8.91 4.41
N ARG A 39 -6.95 7.65 4.86
CA ARG A 39 -7.54 7.28 6.15
C ARG A 39 -6.56 7.43 7.31
N SER A 40 -5.27 7.29 7.03
CA SER A 40 -4.18 7.46 8.00
C SER A 40 -3.87 8.94 8.26
N GLY A 41 -3.66 9.27 9.53
CA GLY A 41 -3.23 10.59 9.99
C GLY A 41 -1.75 10.89 9.73
N GLU A 42 -1.16 11.75 10.56
CA GLU A 42 0.25 12.16 10.44
C GLU A 42 1.26 11.04 10.75
N ASP A 43 0.87 10.01 11.52
CA ASP A 43 1.71 8.86 11.91
C ASP A 43 1.66 7.73 10.85
N ILE A 44 1.94 8.09 9.61
CA ILE A 44 1.98 7.17 8.47
C ILE A 44 3.37 6.52 8.38
N SER A 45 3.43 5.20 8.26
CA SER A 45 4.64 4.42 8.01
C SER A 45 4.41 3.37 6.94
N VAL A 46 5.48 2.94 6.26
CA VAL A 46 5.43 1.91 5.20
C VAL A 46 4.76 0.62 5.72
N GLU A 47 5.11 0.19 6.93
CA GLU A 47 4.52 -1.02 7.55
C GLU A 47 3.00 -0.91 7.73
N ILE A 48 2.49 0.23 8.22
CA ILE A 48 1.06 0.49 8.41
C ILE A 48 0.35 0.43 7.06
N LEU A 49 0.89 1.10 6.04
CA LEU A 49 0.31 1.09 4.71
C LEU A 49 0.26 -0.30 4.10
N ILE A 50 1.34 -1.08 4.21
CA ILE A 50 1.37 -2.45 3.68
C ILE A 50 0.33 -3.31 4.39
N ARG A 51 0.33 -3.33 5.72
CA ARG A 51 -0.59 -4.15 6.52
C ARG A 51 -2.05 -3.85 6.20
N ASP A 52 -2.43 -2.57 6.26
CA ASP A 52 -3.82 -2.17 6.10
C ASP A 52 -4.28 -2.31 4.63
N SER A 53 -3.37 -2.12 3.66
CA SER A 53 -3.67 -2.38 2.24
C SER A 53 -3.86 -3.87 1.96
N LEU A 54 -3.11 -4.77 2.61
CA LEU A 54 -3.32 -6.22 2.48
C LEU A 54 -4.69 -6.63 3.02
N LEU A 55 -5.12 -6.04 4.16
CA LEU A 55 -6.46 -6.27 4.71
C LEU A 55 -7.56 -5.80 3.75
N LEU A 56 -7.34 -4.68 3.05
CA LEU A 56 -8.28 -4.14 2.07
C LEU A 56 -8.32 -4.96 0.77
N LEU A 57 -7.16 -5.42 0.28
CA LEU A 57 -7.03 -6.14 -0.99
C LEU A 57 -7.51 -7.59 -0.90
N GLY A 58 -7.40 -8.21 0.28
CA GLY A 58 -7.62 -9.65 0.43
C GLY A 58 -6.52 -10.49 -0.25
N PRO A 59 -6.76 -11.79 -0.48
CA PRO A 59 -5.78 -12.67 -1.13
C PRO A 59 -5.38 -12.14 -2.52
N SER A 60 -4.09 -12.19 -2.84
CA SER A 60 -3.63 -11.84 -4.19
C SER A 60 -4.21 -12.81 -5.22
N GLU A 61 -4.44 -12.31 -6.44
CA GLU A 61 -5.05 -13.09 -7.53
C GLU A 61 -4.20 -14.34 -7.89
N GLY A 62 -2.91 -14.35 -7.53
CA GLY A 62 -2.03 -15.54 -7.60
C GLY A 62 -2.31 -16.59 -6.52
N ALA A 63 -2.66 -16.18 -5.30
CA ALA A 63 -3.00 -17.10 -4.20
C ALA A 63 -4.32 -17.84 -4.42
N MET A 64 -5.25 -17.26 -5.19
CA MET A 64 -6.56 -17.85 -5.47
C MET A 64 -6.54 -18.88 -6.62
N ARG A 65 -5.43 -19.02 -7.35
CA ARG A 65 -5.26 -19.97 -8.48
C ARG A 65 -4.50 -21.23 -8.08
N SER A 66 -4.13 -21.36 -6.82
CA SER A 66 -3.48 -22.55 -6.24
C SER A 66 -4.47 -23.31 -5.37
N SER A 67 -5.53 -23.82 -5.98
CA SER A 67 -6.49 -24.75 -5.34
C SER A 67 -7.16 -25.63 -6.39
#